data_AF-A0A927SQR0-F1
#
_entry.id   AF-A0A927SQR0-F1
#
_cell.length_a   1.000
_cell.length_b   1.000
_cell.length_c   1.000
_cell.angle_alpha   90.00
_cell.angle_beta   90.00
_cell.angle_gamma   90.00
#
_symmetry.space_group_name_H-M   'P 1'
#
loop_
_entity.id
_entity.type
_entity.pdbx_description
1 polymer ?
#
loop_
_entity_poly.entity_id
_entity_poly.type
_entity_poly.pdbx_seq_one_letter_code
_entity_poly.pdbx_strand_id
1 'polypeptide(L)'
;MEDEVLSVNNPEVAETETDVQESGVKEQEVTETATVEESKERDYQRDADFAAMRRALEAEQAKNARIERERDRLAQSLGYFDFKGKDADEIADAAEAHYRGKTVDEIRNERIAQQTRIDAERARDAELEYYKQREIERVMDADLKRIQKIDPTVKSISQLGERYFNMIRGGIDALDAFNAIRASDSMTKVTPPPEIGKVNSSEKGEKTYYTSAEVDAMIASESKDLDNPEVLAKIRKSMTKW
;
A
#
# COMPACT_ATOMS: atom_id res chain seq x y z
N MET A 1 -14.30 -80.76 1.84
CA MET A 1 -13.21 -80.03 1.17
C MET A 1 -13.69 -78.61 1.06
N GLU A 2 -13.77 -77.92 2.18
CA GLU A 2 -12.67 -77.27 2.92
C GLU A 2 -12.50 -75.83 2.40
N ASP A 3 -13.30 -74.94 3.01
CA ASP A 3 -13.01 -73.51 3.11
C ASP A 3 -12.17 -73.29 4.37
N GLU A 4 -10.98 -72.72 4.20
CA GLU A 4 -10.06 -72.17 5.20
C GLU A 4 -9.76 -70.74 4.69
N VAL A 5 -9.79 -69.64 5.44
CA VAL A 5 -9.10 -69.23 6.68
C VAL A 5 -9.76 -67.90 7.14
N LEU A 6 -10.32 -67.75 8.34
CA LEU A 6 -9.73 -67.47 9.67
C LEU A 6 -9.58 -65.97 10.07
N SER A 7 -10.02 -65.70 11.31
CA SER A 7 -9.74 -64.60 12.26
C SER A 7 -10.79 -63.47 12.35
N VAL A 8 -11.78 -63.47 13.27
CA VAL A 8 -11.73 -63.35 14.76
C VAL A 8 -11.07 -62.01 15.15
N ASN A 9 -11.71 -61.04 15.85
CA ASN A 9 -12.44 -61.15 17.11
C ASN A 9 -13.25 -59.87 17.41
N ASN A 10 -14.49 -60.03 17.90
CA ASN A 10 -15.24 -59.06 18.71
C ASN A 10 -15.35 -59.69 20.11
N PRO A 11 -15.29 -58.93 21.22
CA PRO A 11 -16.50 -58.93 22.05
C PRO A 11 -16.81 -57.62 22.82
N GLU A 12 -18.12 -57.42 22.84
CA GLU A 12 -19.08 -56.79 23.77
C GLU A 12 -18.72 -56.69 25.29
N VAL A 13 -19.07 -55.52 25.86
CA VAL A 13 -19.69 -55.18 27.17
C VAL A 13 -19.17 -55.84 28.47
N ALA A 14 -18.78 -54.99 29.43
CA ALA A 14 -18.99 -55.25 30.86
C ALA A 14 -19.12 -53.92 31.64
N GLU A 15 -20.25 -53.79 32.33
CA GLU A 15 -20.60 -52.78 33.33
C GLU A 15 -19.71 -52.92 34.57
N THR A 16 -19.39 -51.80 35.23
CA THR A 16 -18.92 -51.79 36.63
C THR A 16 -19.70 -50.75 37.40
N GLU A 17 -20.70 -51.22 38.15
CA GLU A 17 -21.21 -50.58 39.37
C GLU A 17 -20.21 -50.75 40.53
N THR A 18 -20.49 -50.07 41.66
CA THR A 18 -19.82 -50.00 42.98
C THR A 18 -18.88 -48.80 43.15
N ASP A 19 -18.93 -47.98 44.20
CA ASP A 19 -19.81 -47.87 45.38
C ASP A 19 -19.63 -46.45 45.97
N VAL A 20 -20.62 -46.02 46.75
CA VAL A 20 -20.79 -44.71 47.37
C VAL A 20 -19.77 -44.47 48.49
N GLN A 21 -19.09 -43.32 48.48
CA GLN A 21 -18.64 -42.68 49.73
C GLN A 21 -19.01 -41.20 49.73
N GLU A 22 -20.03 -40.94 50.52
CA GLU A 22 -20.42 -39.67 51.10
C GLU A 22 -19.23 -39.03 51.84
N SER A 23 -18.82 -37.83 51.43
CA SER A 23 -18.09 -36.93 52.31
C SER A 23 -18.34 -35.49 51.87
N GLY A 24 -19.04 -34.75 52.74
CA GLY A 24 -19.50 -33.40 52.50
C GLY A 24 -18.38 -32.44 52.07
N VAL A 25 -18.63 -31.74 50.97
CA VAL A 25 -17.81 -30.60 50.54
C VAL A 25 -18.12 -29.45 51.48
N LYS A 26 -17.26 -29.27 52.48
CA LYS A 26 -17.12 -28.03 53.22
C LYS A 26 -16.73 -26.92 52.24
N GLU A 27 -17.41 -25.78 52.38
CA GLU A 27 -16.99 -24.49 51.82
C GLU A 27 -15.50 -24.30 52.06
N GLN A 28 -14.72 -24.28 50.98
CA GLN A 28 -13.32 -23.89 51.01
C GLN A 28 -13.23 -22.47 50.47
N GLU A 29 -13.26 -21.54 51.41
CA GLU A 29 -12.88 -20.15 51.32
C GLU A 29 -11.52 -20.04 50.63
N VAL A 30 -11.51 -19.58 49.38
CA VAL A 30 -10.27 -19.31 48.64
C VAL A 30 -9.75 -17.97 49.13
N THR A 31 -8.79 -18.04 50.05
CA THR A 31 -8.05 -16.90 50.58
C THR A 31 -7.19 -16.24 49.50
N GLU A 32 -7.35 -14.93 49.41
CA GLU A 32 -6.49 -13.99 48.70
C GLU A 32 -5.01 -14.31 48.85
N THR A 33 -4.34 -14.56 47.74
CA THR A 33 -2.93 -14.21 47.56
C THR A 33 -2.82 -13.39 46.29
N ALA A 34 -3.05 -12.09 46.44
CA ALA A 34 -2.76 -11.08 45.43
C ALA A 34 -1.24 -10.95 45.26
N THR A 35 -0.68 -11.71 44.34
CA THR A 35 0.54 -11.29 43.64
C THR A 35 0.16 -10.10 42.78
N VAL A 36 0.54 -8.91 43.25
CA VAL A 36 0.44 -7.65 42.51
C VAL A 36 1.40 -7.74 41.32
N GLU A 37 0.93 -8.27 40.20
CA GLU A 37 1.52 -7.97 38.89
C GLU A 37 1.09 -6.56 38.50
N GLU A 38 2.06 -5.78 38.00
CA GLU A 38 1.89 -4.42 37.48
C GLU A 38 0.56 -4.26 36.76
N SER A 39 -0.24 -3.30 37.22
CA SER A 39 -1.46 -2.88 36.56
C SER A 39 -1.13 -2.41 35.15
N LYS A 40 -1.24 -3.32 34.17
CA LYS A 40 -1.36 -2.93 32.76
C LYS A 40 -2.59 -2.04 32.70
N GLU A 41 -2.35 -0.75 32.53
CA GLU A 41 -3.38 0.26 32.38
C GLU A 41 -4.40 -0.25 31.35
N ARG A 42 -5.68 -0.30 31.72
CA ARG A 42 -6.71 -0.85 30.84
C ARG A 42 -6.71 -0.03 29.56
N ASP A 43 -6.48 -0.69 28.44
CA ASP A 43 -6.53 -0.05 27.14
C ASP A 43 -8.00 0.12 26.74
N TYR A 44 -8.59 1.23 27.18
CA TYR A 44 -9.98 1.59 26.90
C TYR A 44 -10.28 1.63 25.40
N GLN A 45 -9.28 1.89 24.55
CA GLN A 45 -9.45 1.90 23.10
C GLN A 45 -9.64 0.47 22.58
N ARG A 46 -8.81 -0.46 23.04
CA ARG A 46 -8.92 -1.89 22.69
C ARG A 46 -10.21 -2.51 23.18
N ASP A 47 -10.67 -2.14 24.38
CA ASP A 47 -11.95 -2.59 24.94
C ASP A 47 -13.14 -2.03 24.14
N ALA A 48 -13.06 -0.77 23.70
CA ALA A 48 -14.06 -0.14 22.85
C ALA A 48 -14.14 -0.79 21.45
N ASP A 49 -12.98 -1.09 20.85
CA ASP A 49 -12.89 -1.75 19.54
C ASP A 49 -13.46 -3.18 19.61
N PHE A 50 -13.20 -3.92 20.69
CA PHE A 50 -13.79 -5.24 20.90
C PHE A 50 -15.31 -5.17 21.09
N ALA A 51 -15.81 -4.18 21.84
CA ALA A 51 -17.24 -3.96 21.98
C ALA A 51 -17.92 -3.55 20.66
N ALA A 52 -17.24 -2.77 19.82
CA ALA A 52 -17.72 -2.40 18.49
C ALA A 52 -17.75 -3.61 17.55
N MET A 53 -16.68 -4.42 17.53
CA MET A 53 -16.61 -5.65 16.73
C MET A 53 -17.69 -6.65 17.12
N ARG A 54 -17.93 -6.83 18.43
CA ARG A 54 -19.00 -7.70 18.93
C ARG A 54 -20.39 -7.24 18.47
N ARG A 55 -20.68 -5.94 18.56
CA ARG A 55 -21.95 -5.37 18.06
C ARG A 55 -22.08 -5.52 16.54
N ALA A 56 -20.99 -5.36 15.79
CA ALA A 56 -20.99 -5.54 14.34
C ALA A 56 -21.29 -7.00 13.96
N LEU A 57 -20.65 -7.96 14.63
CA LEU A 57 -20.89 -9.38 14.42
C LEU A 57 -22.34 -9.78 14.78
N GLU A 58 -22.86 -9.30 15.92
CA GLU A 58 -24.24 -9.56 16.32
C GLU A 58 -25.24 -8.93 15.32
N ALA A 59 -24.95 -7.73 14.82
CA ALA A 59 -25.77 -7.09 13.80
C ALA A 59 -25.72 -7.86 12.46
N GLU A 60 -24.57 -8.41 12.08
CA GLU A 60 -24.42 -9.25 10.89
C GLU A 60 -25.16 -10.58 11.05
N GLN A 61 -25.03 -11.24 12.21
CA GLN A 61 -25.78 -12.45 12.54
C GLN A 61 -27.28 -12.20 12.56
N ALA A 62 -27.74 -11.08 13.13
CA ALA A 62 -29.14 -10.69 13.12
C ALA A 62 -29.66 -10.43 11.70
N LYS A 63 -28.84 -9.81 10.83
CA LYS A 63 -29.16 -9.63 9.41
C LYS A 63 -29.25 -10.98 8.69
N ASN A 64 -28.27 -11.86 8.87
CA ASN A 64 -28.26 -13.18 8.26
C ASN A 64 -29.45 -14.03 8.73
N ALA A 65 -29.73 -14.06 10.03
CA ALA A 65 -30.90 -14.74 10.59
C ALA A 65 -32.22 -14.16 10.07
N ARG A 66 -32.28 -12.85 9.79
CA ARG A 66 -33.45 -12.24 9.15
C ARG A 66 -33.58 -12.71 7.69
N ILE A 67 -32.50 -12.69 6.93
CA ILE A 67 -32.47 -13.14 5.53
C ILE A 67 -32.86 -14.61 5.44
N GLU A 68 -32.37 -15.45 6.34
CA GLU A 68 -32.74 -16.87 6.42
C GLU A 68 -34.24 -17.05 6.69
N ARG A 69 -34.82 -16.33 7.66
CA ARG A 69 -36.27 -16.37 7.90
C ARG A 69 -37.08 -15.91 6.69
N GLU A 70 -36.62 -14.88 5.99
CA GLU A 70 -37.25 -14.39 4.77
C GLU A 70 -37.18 -15.44 3.64
N ARG A 71 -36.02 -16.10 3.48
CA ARG A 71 -35.82 -17.23 2.55
C ARG A 71 -36.75 -18.40 2.89
N ASP A 72 -36.81 -18.82 4.15
CA ASP A 72 -37.63 -19.95 4.59
C ASP A 72 -39.11 -19.68 4.37
N ARG A 73 -39.58 -18.47 4.71
CA ARG A 73 -40.96 -18.07 4.47
C ARG A 73 -41.31 -18.08 2.99
N LEU A 74 -40.40 -17.62 2.12
CA LEU A 74 -40.58 -17.64 0.68
C LEU A 74 -40.55 -19.07 0.12
N ALA A 75 -39.65 -19.93 0.60
CA ALA A 75 -39.60 -21.33 0.21
C ALA A 75 -40.89 -22.07 0.62
N GLN A 76 -41.39 -21.83 1.83
CA GLN A 76 -42.67 -22.36 2.29
C GLN A 76 -43.84 -21.87 1.43
N SER A 77 -43.87 -20.57 1.06
CA SER A 77 -44.95 -20.03 0.24
C SER A 77 -44.96 -20.62 -1.17
N LEU A 78 -43.78 -20.80 -1.77
CA LEU A 78 -43.61 -21.40 -3.10
C LEU A 78 -43.90 -22.92 -3.09
N GLY A 79 -43.63 -23.60 -1.98
CA GLY A 79 -43.98 -25.00 -1.77
C GLY A 79 -45.50 -25.29 -1.89
N TYR A 80 -46.38 -24.32 -1.59
CA TYR A 80 -47.83 -24.46 -1.82
C TYR A 80 -48.20 -24.52 -3.31
N PHE A 81 -47.33 -24.05 -4.21
CA PHE A 81 -47.52 -24.04 -5.66
C PHE A 81 -46.78 -25.22 -6.34
N ASP A 82 -46.49 -26.29 -5.60
CA ASP A 82 -45.75 -27.48 -6.05
C ASP A 82 -44.31 -27.22 -6.52
N PHE A 83 -43.75 -26.04 -6.27
CA PHE A 83 -42.32 -25.77 -6.47
C PHE A 83 -41.52 -26.37 -5.31
N LYS A 84 -40.97 -27.57 -5.53
CA LYS A 84 -40.18 -28.32 -4.54
C LYS A 84 -38.68 -28.06 -4.74
N GLY A 85 -37.98 -27.76 -3.66
CA GLY A 85 -36.51 -27.59 -3.64
C GLY A 85 -36.01 -27.29 -2.23
N LYS A 86 -34.80 -27.72 -1.90
CA LYS A 86 -34.14 -27.39 -0.60
C LYS A 86 -33.46 -26.03 -0.65
N ASP A 87 -33.02 -25.63 -1.84
CA ASP A 87 -32.32 -24.39 -2.09
C ASP A 87 -33.10 -23.43 -2.99
N ALA A 88 -32.81 -22.14 -2.85
CA ALA A 88 -33.44 -21.10 -3.65
C ALA A 88 -33.26 -21.35 -5.16
N ASP A 89 -32.11 -21.89 -5.56
CA ASP A 89 -31.81 -22.24 -6.94
C ASP A 89 -32.67 -23.40 -7.46
N GLU A 90 -32.95 -24.41 -6.63
CA GLU A 90 -33.82 -25.52 -7.05
C GLU A 90 -35.27 -25.09 -7.22
N ILE A 91 -35.74 -24.20 -6.33
CA ILE A 91 -37.07 -23.61 -6.41
C ILE A 91 -37.17 -22.71 -7.65
N ALA A 92 -36.11 -21.95 -7.96
CA ALA A 92 -36.02 -21.15 -9.18
C ALA A 92 -36.00 -22.01 -10.45
N ASP A 93 -35.19 -23.08 -10.47
CA ASP A 93 -35.12 -24.04 -11.57
C ASP A 93 -36.51 -24.69 -11.79
N ALA A 94 -37.24 -25.03 -10.72
CA ALA A 94 -38.59 -25.59 -10.79
C ALA A 94 -39.64 -24.57 -11.31
N ALA A 95 -39.56 -23.31 -10.87
CA ALA A 95 -40.43 -22.25 -11.34
C ALA A 95 -40.17 -21.92 -12.83
N GLU A 96 -38.90 -21.88 -13.24
CA GLU A 96 -38.48 -21.65 -14.61
C GLU A 96 -38.87 -22.81 -15.53
N ALA A 97 -38.73 -24.06 -15.06
CA ALA A 97 -39.18 -25.25 -15.75
C ALA A 97 -40.69 -25.21 -16.02
N HIS A 98 -41.49 -24.85 -15.00
CA HIS A 98 -42.94 -24.69 -15.13
C HIS A 98 -43.32 -23.60 -16.12
N TYR A 99 -42.61 -22.46 -16.12
CA TYR A 99 -42.87 -21.37 -17.06
C TYR A 99 -42.45 -21.70 -18.51
N ARG A 100 -41.31 -22.37 -18.69
CA ARG A 100 -40.74 -22.68 -20.01
C ARG A 100 -41.20 -24.00 -20.60
N GLY A 101 -41.99 -24.79 -19.86
CA GLY A 101 -42.44 -26.11 -20.28
C GLY A 101 -41.31 -27.12 -20.48
N LYS A 102 -40.17 -26.92 -19.80
CA LYS A 102 -39.02 -27.82 -19.80
C LYS A 102 -39.00 -28.65 -18.53
N THR A 103 -38.18 -29.70 -18.50
CA THR A 103 -37.92 -30.43 -17.27
C THR A 103 -36.97 -29.64 -16.36
N VAL A 104 -37.06 -29.86 -15.05
CA VAL A 104 -36.16 -29.23 -14.06
C VAL A 104 -34.69 -29.57 -14.34
N ASP A 105 -34.42 -30.81 -14.79
CA ASP A 105 -33.06 -31.24 -15.11
C ASP A 105 -32.48 -30.53 -16.34
N GLU A 106 -33.30 -30.21 -17.35
CA GLU A 106 -32.85 -29.42 -18.50
C GLU A 106 -32.50 -27.98 -18.08
N ILE A 107 -33.32 -27.33 -17.25
CA ILE A 107 -33.02 -25.98 -16.74
C ILE A 107 -31.76 -26.00 -15.88
N ARG A 108 -31.62 -26.99 -14.99
CA ARG A 108 -30.43 -27.17 -14.15
C ARG A 108 -29.17 -27.34 -15.01
N ASN A 109 -29.23 -28.17 -16.04
CA ASN A 109 -28.11 -28.38 -16.95
C ASN A 109 -27.77 -27.11 -17.74
N GLU A 110 -28.77 -26.36 -18.21
CA GLU A 110 -28.56 -25.07 -18.88
C GLU A 110 -27.88 -24.05 -17.95
N ARG A 111 -28.32 -23.96 -16.69
CA ARG A 111 -27.72 -23.09 -15.68
C ARG A 111 -26.28 -23.48 -15.37
N ILE A 112 -26.01 -24.77 -15.14
CA ILE A 112 -24.64 -25.26 -14.90
C ILE A 112 -23.76 -24.98 -16.12
N ALA A 113 -24.25 -25.23 -17.33
CA ALA A 113 -23.52 -24.94 -18.56
C ALA A 113 -23.25 -23.44 -18.74
N GLN A 114 -24.20 -22.57 -18.40
CA GLN A 114 -23.97 -21.13 -18.42
C GLN A 114 -22.96 -20.70 -17.36
N GLN A 115 -23.10 -21.19 -16.13
CA GLN A 115 -22.21 -20.86 -15.03
C GLN A 115 -20.77 -21.28 -15.32
N THR A 116 -20.57 -22.51 -15.79
CA THR A 116 -19.25 -23.01 -16.20
C THR A 116 -18.63 -22.19 -17.33
N ARG A 117 -19.43 -21.72 -18.30
CA ARG A 117 -18.93 -20.82 -19.36
C ARG A 117 -18.51 -19.46 -18.80
N ILE A 118 -19.32 -18.88 -17.91
CA ILE A 118 -19.01 -17.60 -17.25
C ILE A 118 -17.75 -17.73 -16.40
N ASP A 119 -17.61 -18.81 -15.64
CA ASP A 119 -16.44 -19.03 -14.78
C ASP A 119 -15.18 -19.32 -15.60
N ALA A 120 -15.30 -20.03 -16.72
CA ALA A 120 -14.21 -20.21 -17.67
C ALA A 120 -13.79 -18.88 -18.33
N GLU A 121 -14.74 -18.01 -18.67
CA GLU A 121 -14.46 -16.68 -19.21
C GLU A 121 -13.76 -15.79 -18.17
N ARG A 122 -14.26 -15.77 -16.93
CA ARG A 122 -13.60 -15.05 -15.81
C ARG A 122 -12.20 -15.56 -15.54
N ALA A 123 -11.98 -16.87 -15.57
CA ALA A 123 -10.65 -17.45 -15.36
C ALA A 123 -9.69 -17.02 -16.48
N ARG A 124 -10.16 -17.02 -17.73
CA ARG A 124 -9.38 -16.53 -18.88
C ARG A 124 -9.06 -15.04 -18.75
N ASP A 125 -10.03 -14.22 -18.38
CA ASP A 125 -9.83 -12.78 -18.22
C ASP A 125 -8.83 -12.48 -17.10
N ALA A 126 -8.93 -13.18 -15.96
CA ALA A 126 -7.97 -13.08 -14.87
C ALA A 126 -6.55 -13.48 -15.30
N GLU A 127 -6.42 -14.53 -16.11
CA GLU A 127 -5.12 -14.94 -16.67
C GLU A 127 -4.55 -13.87 -17.63
N LEU A 128 -5.40 -13.28 -18.49
CA LEU A 128 -5.00 -12.20 -19.39
C LEU A 128 -4.58 -10.95 -18.62
N GLU A 129 -5.31 -10.58 -17.57
CA GLU A 129 -4.95 -9.47 -16.68
C GLU A 129 -3.61 -9.72 -15.98
N TYR A 130 -3.39 -10.95 -15.50
CA TYR A 130 -2.12 -11.33 -14.89
C TYR A 130 -0.94 -11.15 -15.86
N TYR A 131 -1.05 -11.64 -17.11
CA TYR A 131 0.03 -11.46 -18.08
C TYR A 131 0.22 -10.00 -18.49
N LYS A 132 -0.87 -9.23 -18.65
CA LYS A 132 -0.81 -7.80 -18.92
C LYS A 132 -0.05 -7.07 -17.82
N GLN A 133 -0.40 -7.34 -16.56
CA GLN A 133 0.23 -6.72 -15.40
C GLN A 133 1.72 -7.05 -15.34
N ARG A 134 2.08 -8.31 -15.56
CA ARG A 134 3.48 -8.75 -15.61
C ARG A 134 4.28 -8.07 -16.73
N GLU A 135 3.69 -7.89 -17.91
CA GLU A 135 4.36 -7.19 -19.01
C GLU A 135 4.50 -5.69 -18.73
N ILE A 136 3.49 -5.06 -18.14
CA ILE A 136 3.55 -3.66 -17.68
C ILE A 136 4.70 -3.51 -16.68
N GLU A 137 4.79 -4.37 -15.68
CA GLU A 137 5.87 -4.37 -14.69
C GLU A 137 7.24 -4.53 -15.37
N ARG A 138 7.37 -5.46 -16.33
CA ARG A 138 8.62 -5.65 -17.07
C ARG A 138 9.04 -4.40 -17.84
N VAL A 139 8.10 -3.73 -18.50
CA VAL A 139 8.36 -2.50 -19.26
C VAL A 139 8.73 -1.37 -18.30
N MET A 140 7.98 -1.20 -17.21
CA MET A 140 8.29 -0.20 -16.18
C MET A 140 9.67 -0.44 -15.56
N ASP A 141 10.04 -1.67 -15.23
CA ASP A 141 11.37 -1.98 -14.70
C ASP A 141 12.48 -1.69 -15.71
N ALA A 142 12.23 -1.96 -17.00
CA ALA A 142 13.18 -1.64 -18.06
C ALA A 142 13.38 -0.12 -18.21
N ASP A 143 12.30 0.64 -18.18
CA ASP A 143 12.32 2.09 -18.25
C ASP A 143 12.98 2.71 -17.01
N LEU A 144 12.70 2.18 -15.82
CA LEU A 144 13.31 2.63 -14.57
C LEU A 144 14.83 2.47 -14.64
N LYS A 145 15.30 1.31 -15.11
CA LYS A 145 16.74 1.05 -15.30
C LYS A 145 17.38 2.00 -16.31
N ARG A 146 16.66 2.39 -17.37
CA ARG A 146 17.16 3.38 -18.34
C ARG A 146 17.26 4.77 -17.73
N ILE A 147 16.25 5.20 -16.99
CA ILE A 147 16.22 6.50 -16.31
C ILE A 147 17.30 6.56 -15.23
N GLN A 148 17.46 5.50 -14.43
CA GLN A 148 18.48 5.42 -13.37
C GLN A 148 19.91 5.52 -13.89
N LYS A 149 20.18 5.16 -15.15
CA LYS A 149 21.49 5.39 -15.77
C LYS A 149 21.81 6.87 -15.98
N ILE A 150 20.79 7.71 -16.16
CA ILE A 150 20.93 9.17 -16.30
C ILE A 150 20.88 9.84 -14.94
N ASP A 151 19.93 9.43 -14.09
CA ASP A 151 19.72 9.97 -12.76
C ASP A 151 19.46 8.87 -11.74
N PRO A 152 20.49 8.47 -10.96
CA PRO A 152 20.36 7.45 -9.92
C PRO A 152 19.46 7.85 -8.75
N THR A 153 19.04 9.11 -8.64
CA THR A 153 18.19 9.57 -7.53
C THR A 153 16.74 9.10 -7.65
N VAL A 154 16.30 8.73 -8.86
CA VAL A 154 14.95 8.23 -9.12
C VAL A 154 14.81 6.78 -8.65
N LYS A 155 14.06 6.57 -7.56
CA LYS A 155 13.85 5.23 -6.97
C LYS A 155 12.65 4.50 -7.56
N SER A 156 11.69 5.23 -8.11
CA SER A 156 10.46 4.66 -8.70
C SER A 156 9.96 5.56 -9.82
N ILE A 157 9.45 4.95 -10.91
CA ILE A 157 8.81 5.68 -12.01
C ILE A 157 7.64 6.51 -11.52
N SER A 158 6.92 6.03 -10.50
CA SER A 158 5.78 6.75 -9.93
C SER A 158 6.15 8.11 -9.34
N GLN A 159 7.41 8.34 -8.98
CA GLN A 159 7.90 9.65 -8.49
C GLN A 159 7.92 10.73 -9.57
N LEU A 160 7.99 10.33 -10.84
CA LEU A 160 7.93 11.25 -11.98
C LEU A 160 6.53 11.83 -12.19
N GLY A 161 5.54 11.22 -11.52
CA GLY A 161 4.16 11.69 -11.46
C GLY A 161 3.41 11.55 -12.77
N GLU A 162 2.21 12.14 -12.80
CA GLU A 162 1.25 12.00 -13.89
C GLU A 162 1.75 12.60 -15.23
N ARG A 163 2.62 13.62 -15.18
CA ARG A 163 3.21 14.24 -16.37
C ARG A 163 4.00 13.23 -17.20
N TYR A 164 4.75 12.34 -16.54
CA TYR A 164 5.51 11.29 -17.20
C TYR A 164 4.58 10.27 -17.85
N PHE A 165 3.61 9.74 -17.11
CA PHE A 165 2.66 8.76 -17.65
C PHE A 165 1.81 9.32 -18.80
N ASN A 166 1.48 10.61 -18.77
CA ASN A 166 0.78 11.27 -19.88
C ASN A 166 1.65 11.35 -21.15
N MET A 167 2.96 11.58 -21.02
CA MET A 167 3.89 11.56 -22.16
C MET A 167 4.04 10.14 -22.73
N ILE A 168 4.17 9.12 -21.87
CA ILE A 168 4.20 7.71 -22.29
C ILE A 168 2.90 7.31 -23.00
N ARG A 169 1.75 7.71 -22.45
CA ARG A 169 0.43 7.49 -23.08
C ARG A 169 0.33 8.18 -24.45
N GLY A 170 1.01 9.32 -24.62
CA GLY A 170 1.15 10.02 -25.89
C GLY A 170 2.11 9.34 -26.88
N GLY A 171 2.73 8.22 -26.52
CA GLY A 171 3.66 7.47 -27.36
C GLY A 171 5.11 7.98 -27.33
N ILE A 172 5.45 8.85 -26.37
CA ILE A 172 6.83 9.33 -26.17
C ILE A 172 7.62 8.25 -25.42
N ASP A 173 8.88 8.03 -25.81
CA ASP A 173 9.78 7.10 -25.10
C ASP A 173 10.07 7.58 -23.67
N ALA A 174 10.31 6.62 -22.78
CA ALA A 174 10.63 6.86 -21.36
C ALA A 174 11.79 7.83 -21.13
N LEU A 175 12.85 7.71 -21.95
CA LEU A 175 14.02 8.55 -21.79
C LEU A 175 13.72 10.01 -22.15
N ASP A 176 13.01 10.21 -23.25
CA ASP A 176 12.66 11.53 -23.76
C ASP A 176 11.64 12.22 -22.85
N ALA A 177 10.67 11.46 -22.32
CA ALA A 177 9.73 11.96 -21.33
C ALA A 177 10.44 12.43 -20.05
N PHE A 178 11.41 11.65 -19.55
CA PHE A 178 12.21 12.04 -18.39
C PHE A 178 13.00 13.33 -18.65
N ASN A 179 13.69 13.41 -19.78
CA ASN A 179 14.48 14.58 -20.16
C ASN A 179 13.61 15.83 -20.34
N ALA A 180 12.41 15.68 -20.92
CA ALA A 180 11.46 16.77 -21.08
C ALA A 180 10.97 17.31 -19.72
N ILE A 181 10.68 16.43 -18.76
CA ILE A 181 10.30 16.84 -17.41
C ILE A 181 11.45 17.58 -16.74
N ARG A 182 12.66 16.99 -16.74
CA ARG A 182 13.85 17.61 -16.16
C ARG A 182 14.16 18.98 -16.78
N ALA A 183 14.04 19.10 -18.10
CA ALA A 183 14.21 20.37 -18.80
C ALA A 183 13.16 21.38 -18.35
N SER A 184 11.88 20.99 -18.29
CA SER A 184 10.80 21.87 -17.83
C SER A 184 10.98 22.32 -16.37
N ASP A 185 11.44 21.43 -15.49
CA ASP A 185 11.70 21.75 -14.09
C ASP A 185 12.90 22.69 -13.95
N SER A 186 13.93 22.54 -14.79
CA SER A 186 15.06 23.47 -14.83
C SER A 186 14.68 24.86 -15.34
N MET A 187 13.72 24.96 -16.28
CA MET A 187 13.23 26.24 -16.81
C MET A 187 12.28 26.95 -15.84
N THR A 188 11.49 26.19 -15.09
CA THR A 188 10.55 26.75 -14.10
C THR A 188 11.23 27.08 -12.77
N LYS A 189 12.33 26.40 -12.43
CA LYS A 189 13.14 26.74 -11.27
C LYS A 189 13.83 28.08 -11.51
N VAL A 190 13.25 29.14 -10.97
CA VAL A 190 13.84 30.48 -10.95
C VAL A 190 15.18 30.38 -10.22
N THR A 191 16.27 30.24 -10.95
CA THR A 191 17.61 30.45 -10.39
C THR A 191 17.71 31.94 -10.12
N PRO A 192 17.88 32.37 -8.85
CA PRO A 192 18.11 33.78 -8.57
C PRO A 192 19.31 34.23 -9.43
N PRO A 193 19.26 35.44 -10.01
CA PRO A 193 20.40 35.97 -10.74
C PRO A 193 21.66 35.82 -9.89
N PRO A 194 22.80 35.42 -10.48
CA PRO A 194 24.06 35.43 -9.73
C PRO A 194 24.19 36.81 -9.07
N GLU A 195 24.44 36.84 -7.76
CA GLU A 195 24.58 38.09 -7.01
C GLU A 195 25.62 38.97 -7.70
N ILE A 196 25.17 39.99 -8.43
CA ILE A 196 26.03 41.02 -9.00
C ILE A 196 26.57 41.80 -7.81
N GLY A 197 27.76 41.44 -7.32
CA GLY A 197 28.40 42.20 -6.25
C GLY A 197 29.22 41.42 -5.25
N LYS A 198 29.31 40.09 -5.31
CA LYS A 198 30.28 39.35 -4.48
C LYS A 198 31.62 39.20 -5.20
N VAL A 199 32.20 40.35 -5.58
CA VAL A 199 33.66 40.44 -5.63
C VAL A 199 34.15 40.22 -4.20
N ASN A 200 35.09 39.31 -3.99
CA ASN A 200 35.63 39.03 -2.66
C ASN A 200 36.21 40.31 -2.05
N SER A 201 35.44 41.02 -1.24
CA SER A 201 35.89 42.20 -0.47
C SER A 201 36.93 41.87 0.61
N SER A 202 37.43 40.62 0.66
CA SER A 202 38.51 40.17 1.53
C SER A 202 39.87 40.15 0.85
N GLU A 203 39.94 40.36 -0.47
CA GLU A 203 41.18 40.74 -1.12
C GLU A 203 41.08 42.25 -1.32
N LYS A 204 41.80 43.03 -0.51
CA LYS A 204 42.21 44.38 -0.91
C LYS A 204 42.99 44.20 -2.21
N GLY A 205 42.28 44.14 -3.34
CA GLY A 205 42.88 44.03 -4.65
C GLY A 205 43.94 45.10 -4.74
N GLU A 206 45.18 44.68 -4.95
CA GLU A 206 46.31 45.59 -5.01
C GLU A 206 45.99 46.69 -6.02
N LYS A 207 45.74 47.90 -5.54
CA LYS A 207 45.39 49.02 -6.41
C LYS A 207 46.55 49.24 -7.37
N THR A 208 46.26 49.16 -8.66
CA THR A 208 47.28 49.37 -9.70
C THR A 208 47.62 50.86 -9.88
N TYR A 209 46.77 51.76 -9.39
CA TYR A 209 46.93 53.21 -9.42
C TYR A 209 46.44 53.87 -8.11
N TYR A 210 47.13 54.94 -7.70
CA TYR A 210 46.80 55.76 -6.53
C TYR A 210 46.51 57.20 -6.94
N THR A 211 45.50 57.82 -6.33
CA THR A 211 45.19 59.25 -6.55
C THR A 211 46.07 60.15 -5.68
N SER A 212 46.26 61.42 -6.06
CA SER A 212 47.06 62.39 -5.28
C SER A 212 46.59 62.48 -3.82
N ALA A 213 45.28 62.58 -3.59
CA ALA A 213 44.72 62.68 -2.25
C ALA A 213 44.96 61.42 -1.40
N GLU A 214 44.97 60.23 -2.02
CA GLU A 214 45.31 58.99 -1.32
C GLU A 214 46.81 58.92 -0.97
N VAL A 215 47.69 59.40 -1.85
CA VAL A 215 49.13 59.48 -1.58
C VAL A 215 49.43 60.48 -0.46
N ASP A 216 48.80 61.65 -0.49
CA ASP A 216 48.94 62.67 0.57
C ASP A 216 48.41 62.16 1.92
N ALA A 217 47.30 61.44 1.92
CA ALA A 217 46.77 60.80 3.11
C ALA A 217 47.70 59.70 3.65
N MET A 218 48.35 58.92 2.78
CA MET A 218 49.32 57.90 3.19
C MET A 218 50.59 58.53 3.78
N ILE A 219 51.08 59.64 3.21
CA ILE A 219 52.20 60.41 3.77
C ILE A 219 51.80 61.02 5.12
N ALA A 220 50.60 61.61 5.21
CA ALA A 220 50.11 62.24 6.43
C ALA A 220 49.80 61.24 7.57
N SER A 221 49.52 59.97 7.22
CA SER A 221 49.26 58.89 8.18
C SER A 221 50.47 58.00 8.46
N GLU A 222 51.64 58.31 7.88
CA GLU A 222 52.89 57.55 8.03
C GLU A 222 52.66 56.04 7.86
N SER A 223 51.92 55.67 6.81
CA SER A 223 51.48 54.29 6.65
C SER A 223 52.65 53.38 6.28
N LYS A 224 52.72 52.20 6.90
CA LYS A 224 53.72 51.14 6.59
C LYS A 224 53.68 50.67 5.13
N ASP A 225 52.65 51.05 4.39
CA ASP A 225 52.52 50.78 2.96
C ASP A 225 53.50 51.63 2.13
N LEU A 226 53.97 52.79 2.62
CA LEU A 226 55.04 53.57 1.98
C LEU A 226 56.42 52.90 2.06
N ASP A 227 56.64 52.01 3.03
CA ASP A 227 57.90 51.27 3.17
C ASP A 227 58.00 50.11 2.18
N ASN A 228 56.89 49.75 1.52
CA ASN A 228 56.87 48.69 0.53
C ASN A 228 57.35 49.20 -0.85
N PRO A 229 58.46 48.65 -1.41
CA PRO A 229 59.00 49.10 -2.69
C PRO A 229 58.03 48.92 -3.87
N GLU A 230 57.10 47.96 -3.79
CA GLU A 230 56.10 47.73 -4.84
C GLU A 230 55.00 48.78 -4.85
N VAL A 231 54.59 49.26 -3.67
CA VAL A 231 53.61 50.34 -3.51
C VAL A 231 54.21 51.66 -4.00
N LEU A 232 55.47 51.95 -3.66
CA LEU A 232 56.18 53.13 -4.16
C LEU A 232 56.32 53.12 -5.69
N ALA A 233 56.59 51.97 -6.31
CA ALA A 233 56.65 51.84 -7.76
C ALA A 233 55.30 52.15 -8.42
N LYS A 234 54.19 51.67 -7.82
CA LYS A 234 52.81 51.94 -8.27
C LYS A 234 52.43 53.41 -8.05
N ILE A 235 52.83 54.03 -6.95
CA ILE A 235 52.62 55.46 -6.69
C ILE A 235 53.39 56.32 -7.71
N ARG A 236 54.67 56.04 -7.98
CA ARG A 236 55.46 56.75 -9.00
C ARG A 236 54.85 56.64 -10.40
N LYS A 237 54.36 55.45 -10.76
CA LYS A 237 53.63 55.24 -12.02
C LYS A 237 52.34 56.05 -12.05
N SER A 238 51.67 56.19 -10.90
CA SER A 238 50.46 57.01 -10.78
C SER A 238 50.77 58.51 -10.89
N MET A 239 51.87 59.00 -10.32
CA MET A 239 52.34 60.40 -10.45
C MET A 239 52.46 60.88 -11.91
N THR A 240 52.73 59.98 -12.85
CA THR A 240 52.79 60.36 -14.28
C THR A 240 51.43 60.52 -14.96
N LYS A 241 50.33 60.26 -14.25
CA LYS A 241 48.96 60.21 -14.78
C LYS A 241 48.01 61.25 -14.17
N TRP A 242 48.49 62.09 -13.25
CA TRP A 242 47.78 63.24 -12.73
C TRP A 242 48.60 64.51 -12.90
#